data_AF-A0A951JBQ8-F1
#
_entry.id   AF-A0A951JBQ8-F1
#
_cell.length_a   1.000
_cell.length_b   1.000
_cell.length_c   1.000
_cell.angle_alpha   90.00
_cell.angle_beta   90.00
_cell.angle_gamma   90.00
#
_symmetry.space_group_name_H-M   'P 1'
#
loop_
_entity.id
_entity.type
_entity.pdbx_description
1 polymer ?
#
loop_
_entity_poly.entity_id
_entity_poly.type
_entity_poly.pdbx_seq_one_letter_code
_entity_poly.pdbx_strand_id
1 'polypeptide(L)'
;MMMRMLAGVALAAALAAPAHASGPVAAAVCPPPAPVMGPHPDARHVVVLATATADTVQAGWGDVNLGRGQRRPRRWRRMQVYGQVARAARVAGPGADGLSPGPVVLVPWYPGCGGTYRWYRSFAWMRPGAPGAVVGRLRRPEDWVGGVPTVDVLRPDLVKESGELPGAVRWTSTPGELFEFYATIPTAGRLEADPWGSVQAMRAWLVANPDLRRDFPIRYAARGIHSTAAHASVRAAPSPLAGTYRFEVSRTGGRTHTIYVRTGRTARGALWDDDTTAAVPPAAAPGYTLSASARRRSSALPSPWPGVLARLWRRTTGEGDEAEFEVQLPETRAADGSRRFRGHLELVNVTHQLFADDPELREWIHEWFERWFGNMQTKNPVAEIVLRPDGAVEWSEVLEVAPDRAVTIRGVRVSEVAVETPPSR
;
A
#
# COMPACT_ATOMS: atom_id res chain seq x y z
N MET A 1 66.39 -12.46 -18.21
CA MET A 1 66.91 -12.39 -16.83
C MET A 1 65.96 -11.48 -16.03
N MET A 2 64.70 -11.88 -15.78
CA MET A 2 64.18 -12.76 -14.72
C MET A 2 64.41 -12.22 -13.29
N MET A 3 63.38 -11.57 -12.73
CA MET A 3 62.80 -11.91 -11.41
C MET A 3 61.48 -11.14 -11.22
N ARG A 4 60.35 -11.83 -11.40
CA ARG A 4 59.01 -11.43 -10.91
C ARG A 4 58.87 -12.01 -9.50
N MET A 5 58.73 -11.16 -8.49
CA MET A 5 58.29 -11.59 -7.15
C MET A 5 56.77 -11.75 -7.14
N LEU A 6 56.31 -12.98 -6.95
CA LEU A 6 54.94 -13.32 -6.57
C LEU A 6 54.79 -13.10 -5.07
N ALA A 7 54.05 -12.06 -4.67
CA ALA A 7 53.57 -11.93 -3.29
C ALA A 7 52.23 -12.66 -3.18
N GLY A 8 52.26 -13.90 -2.69
CA GLY A 8 51.09 -14.66 -2.30
C GLY A 8 50.51 -14.09 -1.01
N VAL A 9 49.34 -13.45 -1.09
CA VAL A 9 48.55 -13.08 0.09
C VAL A 9 47.76 -14.32 0.51
N ALA A 10 48.25 -15.00 1.54
CA ALA A 10 47.51 -16.04 2.24
C ALA A 10 46.44 -15.39 3.13
N LEU A 11 45.18 -15.55 2.75
CA LEU A 11 44.04 -15.15 3.58
C LEU A 11 43.92 -16.15 4.74
N ALA A 12 44.39 -15.77 5.92
CA ALA A 12 44.28 -16.57 7.13
C ALA A 12 42.79 -16.69 7.54
N ALA A 13 42.27 -17.92 7.49
CA ALA A 13 40.98 -18.28 8.07
C ALA A 13 41.06 -18.18 9.60
N ALA A 14 40.59 -17.08 10.16
CA ALA A 14 40.42 -16.90 11.60
C ALA A 14 38.93 -16.79 11.95
N LEU A 15 38.25 -17.94 11.98
CA LEU A 15 36.95 -18.09 12.63
C LEU A 15 36.87 -19.47 13.28
N ALA A 16 37.25 -19.58 14.55
CA ALA A 16 36.79 -20.65 15.44
C ALA A 16 37.05 -20.28 16.90
N ALA A 17 36.15 -19.51 17.50
CA ALA A 17 35.89 -19.66 18.93
C ALA A 17 34.70 -20.63 19.06
N PRO A 18 34.78 -21.69 19.89
CA PRO A 18 33.69 -22.65 20.02
C PRO A 18 32.55 -22.00 20.81
N ALA A 19 31.57 -21.45 20.08
CA ALA A 19 30.28 -21.13 20.67
C ALA A 19 29.70 -22.45 21.23
N HIS A 20 29.33 -22.47 22.51
CA HIS A 20 28.65 -23.60 23.14
C HIS A 20 27.45 -24.02 22.30
N ALA A 21 27.58 -25.15 21.61
CA ALA A 21 26.55 -25.79 20.81
C ALA A 21 25.47 -26.37 21.73
N SER A 22 24.62 -25.48 22.26
CA SER A 22 23.26 -25.89 22.60
C SER A 22 22.62 -26.26 21.26
N GLY A 23 22.21 -27.52 21.07
CA GLY A 23 21.63 -27.97 19.81
C GLY A 23 20.54 -27.00 19.32
N PRO A 24 20.41 -26.79 18.00
CA PRO A 24 19.45 -25.84 17.45
C PRO A 24 18.06 -26.15 17.99
N VAL A 25 17.44 -25.17 18.66
CA VAL A 25 16.03 -25.30 19.03
C VAL A 25 15.26 -25.49 17.73
N ALA A 26 14.60 -26.65 17.60
CA ALA A 26 13.87 -27.01 16.39
C ALA A 26 12.97 -25.85 15.95
N ALA A 27 13.12 -25.44 14.70
CA ALA A 27 12.35 -24.38 14.09
C ALA A 27 10.86 -24.70 14.23
N ALA A 28 10.12 -23.89 14.98
CA ALA A 28 8.66 -23.93 14.87
C ALA A 28 8.30 -23.46 13.46
N VAL A 29 7.80 -24.36 12.61
CA VAL A 29 7.27 -24.02 11.30
C VAL A 29 6.04 -23.16 11.52
N CYS A 30 6.11 -21.91 11.11
CA CYS A 30 5.04 -20.96 11.36
C CYS A 30 4.23 -20.67 10.12
N PRO A 31 2.92 -20.43 10.27
CA PRO A 31 2.14 -19.90 9.17
C PRO A 31 2.72 -18.52 8.80
N PRO A 32 3.07 -18.28 7.53
CA PRO A 32 3.46 -16.94 7.12
C PRO A 32 2.28 -16.00 7.36
N PRO A 33 2.53 -14.74 7.76
CA PRO A 33 1.46 -13.76 7.81
C PRO A 33 0.90 -13.58 6.39
N ALA A 34 -0.36 -13.13 6.28
CA ALA A 34 -0.89 -12.73 4.97
C ALA A 34 0.09 -11.76 4.29
N PRO A 35 0.44 -11.98 3.01
CA PRO A 35 1.45 -11.19 2.34
C PRO A 35 0.93 -9.77 2.20
N VAL A 36 1.52 -8.84 2.95
CA VAL A 36 1.32 -7.41 2.72
C VAL A 36 2.35 -7.03 1.66
N MET A 37 1.86 -6.91 0.43
CA MET A 37 2.70 -6.76 -0.74
C MET A 37 2.64 -5.33 -1.24
N GLY A 38 3.80 -4.71 -1.37
CA GLY A 38 3.97 -3.37 -1.91
C GLY A 38 5.28 -3.31 -2.70
N PRO A 39 5.57 -2.17 -3.34
CA PRO A 39 6.83 -2.00 -4.05
C PRO A 39 8.03 -2.16 -3.13
N HIS A 40 9.20 -2.41 -3.72
CA HIS A 40 10.45 -2.35 -2.98
C HIS A 40 10.58 -0.94 -2.36
N PRO A 41 10.56 -0.79 -1.02
CA PRO A 41 10.45 0.52 -0.40
C PRO A 41 11.69 1.38 -0.64
N ASP A 42 12.84 0.79 -0.94
CA ASP A 42 14.08 1.54 -1.23
C ASP A 42 15.04 0.80 -2.15
N ALA A 43 16.13 1.49 -2.50
CA ALA A 43 17.21 0.98 -3.36
C ALA A 43 18.04 -0.14 -2.71
N ARG A 44 17.83 -0.47 -1.43
CA ARG A 44 18.54 -1.57 -0.75
C ARG A 44 17.75 -2.86 -0.72
N HIS A 45 16.56 -2.88 -1.29
CA HIS A 45 15.79 -4.11 -1.37
C HIS A 45 16.42 -5.10 -2.34
N VAL A 46 16.44 -6.35 -1.91
CA VAL A 46 16.95 -7.48 -2.66
C VAL A 46 15.95 -8.63 -2.60
N VAL A 47 15.98 -9.43 -3.65
CA VAL A 47 15.32 -10.73 -3.75
C VAL A 47 16.43 -11.77 -3.80
N VAL A 48 16.38 -12.77 -2.93
CA VAL A 48 17.41 -13.80 -2.81
C VAL A 48 16.76 -15.16 -3.02
N LEU A 49 17.23 -15.91 -4.02
CA LEU A 49 16.94 -17.34 -4.14
C LEU A 49 18.03 -18.08 -3.36
N ALA A 50 17.68 -18.70 -2.23
CA ALA A 50 18.66 -19.34 -1.36
C ALA A 50 18.21 -20.69 -0.83
N THR A 51 19.18 -21.51 -0.47
CA THR A 51 18.99 -22.74 0.32
C THR A 51 19.45 -22.50 1.74
N ALA A 52 18.57 -22.70 2.72
CA ALA A 52 18.89 -22.47 4.12
C ALA A 52 19.87 -23.53 4.66
N THR A 53 20.78 -23.13 5.55
CA THR A 53 21.65 -24.06 6.30
C THR A 53 21.12 -24.26 7.72
N ALA A 54 21.71 -25.17 8.50
CA ALA A 54 21.40 -25.28 9.92
C ALA A 54 22.04 -24.17 10.76
N ASP A 55 23.02 -23.44 10.21
CA ASP A 55 23.84 -22.50 10.95
C ASP A 55 23.08 -21.20 11.23
N THR A 56 23.28 -20.69 12.44
CA THR A 56 22.74 -19.40 12.86
C THR A 56 23.84 -18.57 13.49
N VAL A 57 23.84 -17.27 13.24
CA VAL A 57 24.88 -16.35 13.68
C VAL A 57 24.26 -15.14 14.38
N GLN A 58 25.00 -14.54 15.30
CA GLN A 58 24.60 -13.27 15.90
C GLN A 58 24.69 -12.17 14.84
N ALA A 59 23.59 -11.47 14.61
CA ALA A 59 23.44 -10.45 13.57
C ALA A 59 23.32 -9.03 14.16
N GLY A 60 23.99 -8.79 15.29
CA GLY A 60 24.04 -7.49 15.95
C GLY A 60 22.84 -7.20 16.86
N TRP A 61 22.69 -5.93 17.24
CA TRP A 61 21.62 -5.46 18.11
C TRP A 61 20.43 -4.92 17.32
N GLY A 62 19.22 -5.22 17.78
CA GLY A 62 17.98 -4.79 17.14
C GLY A 62 16.87 -4.43 18.13
N ASP A 63 15.99 -3.50 17.75
CA ASP A 63 14.77 -3.21 18.49
C ASP A 63 13.69 -4.23 18.14
N VAL A 64 13.43 -5.14 19.07
CA VAL A 64 12.46 -6.21 18.89
C VAL A 64 11.16 -5.86 19.59
N ASN A 65 10.05 -5.97 18.86
CA ASN A 65 8.73 -5.85 19.45
C ASN A 65 8.36 -7.15 20.19
N LEU A 66 8.31 -7.09 21.52
CA LEU A 66 7.92 -8.20 22.39
C LEU A 66 6.40 -8.25 22.67
N GLY A 67 5.59 -7.47 21.94
CA GLY A 67 4.14 -7.51 22.06
C GLY A 67 3.55 -8.83 21.55
N ARG A 68 2.64 -9.44 22.32
CA ARG A 68 1.80 -10.56 21.83
C ARG A 68 0.62 -9.99 21.03
N GLY A 69 0.64 -10.20 19.72
CA GLY A 69 -0.46 -9.84 18.82
C GLY A 69 -0.64 -8.33 18.60
N GLN A 70 -1.57 -7.98 17.71
CA GLN A 70 -1.84 -6.59 17.33
C GLN A 70 -2.50 -5.75 18.45
N ARG A 71 -3.04 -6.38 19.50
CA ARG A 71 -3.91 -5.73 20.50
C ARG A 71 -3.22 -5.23 21.78
N ARG A 72 -1.94 -5.54 22.02
CA ARG A 72 -1.21 -5.05 23.21
C ARG A 72 -0.28 -3.89 22.83
N PRO A 73 -0.07 -2.90 23.72
CA PRO A 73 0.89 -1.83 23.49
C PRO A 73 2.26 -2.43 23.14
N ARG A 74 2.86 -1.92 22.06
CA ARG A 74 4.14 -2.40 21.55
C ARG A 74 5.22 -2.18 22.59
N ARG A 75 5.81 -3.27 23.11
CA ARG A 75 6.94 -3.23 24.04
C ARG A 75 8.20 -3.51 23.25
N TRP A 76 8.86 -2.45 22.79
CA TRP A 76 10.14 -2.55 22.11
C TRP A 76 11.26 -2.77 23.13
N ARG A 77 12.15 -3.71 22.85
CA ARG A 77 13.40 -3.88 23.61
C ARG A 77 14.56 -4.05 22.65
N ARG A 78 15.65 -3.36 22.93
CA ARG A 78 16.93 -3.57 22.25
C ARG A 78 17.55 -4.87 22.75
N MET A 79 17.78 -5.82 21.85
CA MET A 79 18.40 -7.11 22.17
C MET A 79 19.27 -7.63 21.03
N GLN A 80 20.10 -8.64 21.31
CA GLN A 80 20.84 -9.33 20.25
C GLN A 80 19.85 -10.06 19.32
N VAL A 81 19.97 -9.82 18.03
CA VAL A 81 19.25 -10.53 16.98
C VAL A 81 20.18 -11.55 16.33
N TYR A 82 19.58 -12.57 15.74
CA TYR A 82 20.31 -13.66 15.10
C TYR A 82 19.88 -13.75 13.63
N GLY A 83 20.68 -14.39 12.79
CA GLY A 83 20.30 -14.68 11.42
C GLY A 83 20.57 -16.14 11.11
N GLN A 84 19.82 -16.70 10.17
CA GLN A 84 20.12 -18.01 9.60
C GLN A 84 21.06 -17.82 8.43
N VAL A 85 22.14 -18.60 8.39
CA VAL A 85 23.02 -18.63 7.21
C VAL A 85 22.32 -19.42 6.11
N ALA A 86 22.33 -18.87 4.90
CA ALA A 86 21.84 -19.52 3.71
C ALA A 86 22.87 -19.41 2.58
N ARG A 87 22.73 -20.23 1.55
CA ARG A 87 23.52 -20.14 0.33
C ARG A 87 22.66 -19.54 -0.78
N ALA A 88 22.91 -18.28 -1.12
CA ALA A 88 22.29 -17.60 -2.23
C ALA A 88 22.77 -18.24 -3.55
N ALA A 89 21.83 -18.78 -4.31
CA ALA A 89 22.06 -19.22 -5.68
C ALA A 89 21.99 -18.01 -6.63
N ARG A 90 21.06 -17.09 -6.39
CA ARG A 90 20.86 -15.87 -7.20
C ARG A 90 20.39 -14.72 -6.30
N VAL A 91 20.75 -13.51 -6.68
CA VAL A 91 20.31 -12.27 -6.05
C VAL A 91 19.85 -11.31 -7.13
N ALA A 92 18.73 -10.63 -6.90
CA ALA A 92 18.16 -9.65 -7.81
C ALA A 92 17.55 -8.47 -7.03
N GLY A 93 17.05 -7.49 -7.77
CA GLY A 93 16.44 -6.28 -7.22
C GLY A 93 17.40 -5.10 -7.12
N PRO A 94 16.89 -3.93 -6.69
CA PRO A 94 17.62 -2.66 -6.70
C PRO A 94 18.95 -2.65 -5.93
N GLY A 95 19.04 -3.44 -4.85
CA GLY A 95 20.23 -3.51 -4.01
C GLY A 95 21.18 -4.65 -4.37
N ALA A 96 20.96 -5.35 -5.48
CA ALA A 96 21.72 -6.54 -5.85
C ALA A 96 23.07 -6.25 -6.52
N ASP A 97 23.31 -5.00 -6.94
CA ASP A 97 24.55 -4.61 -7.63
C ASP A 97 25.78 -4.97 -6.79
N GLY A 98 26.70 -5.75 -7.40
CA GLY A 98 27.93 -6.21 -6.76
C GLY A 98 27.77 -7.43 -5.85
N LEU A 99 26.56 -7.96 -5.66
CA LEU A 99 26.36 -9.23 -4.95
C LEU A 99 26.58 -10.42 -5.89
N SER A 100 27.32 -11.42 -5.39
CA SER A 100 27.56 -12.70 -6.08
C SER A 100 26.85 -13.85 -5.37
N PRO A 101 26.55 -14.96 -6.07
CA PRO A 101 26.12 -16.19 -5.42
C PRO A 101 27.11 -16.61 -4.32
N GLY A 102 26.60 -17.09 -3.18
CA GLY A 102 27.44 -17.38 -2.04
C GLY A 102 26.71 -17.35 -0.70
N PRO A 103 27.45 -17.31 0.42
CA PRO A 103 26.86 -17.19 1.74
C PRO A 103 26.08 -15.88 1.90
N VAL A 104 24.94 -15.94 2.57
CA VAL A 104 24.12 -14.80 2.97
C VAL A 104 23.55 -15.05 4.37
N VAL A 105 23.42 -14.01 5.18
CA VAL A 105 22.77 -14.09 6.50
C VAL A 105 21.37 -13.49 6.40
N LEU A 106 20.35 -14.29 6.69
CA LEU A 106 18.94 -13.88 6.67
C LEU A 106 18.47 -13.56 8.09
N VAL A 107 18.09 -12.31 8.35
CA VAL A 107 17.66 -11.82 9.66
C VAL A 107 16.16 -11.52 9.66
N PRO A 108 15.32 -12.41 10.21
CA PRO A 108 13.86 -12.30 10.08
C PRO A 108 13.22 -11.44 11.17
N TRP A 109 12.62 -10.32 10.79
CA TRP A 109 11.99 -9.39 11.74
C TRP A 109 10.53 -9.73 12.07
N TYR A 110 9.80 -10.37 11.15
CA TYR A 110 8.39 -10.76 11.33
C TYR A 110 8.10 -12.18 10.81
N PRO A 111 8.48 -13.23 11.54
CA PRO A 111 8.38 -14.61 11.04
C PRO A 111 6.94 -15.21 10.99
N GLY A 112 5.86 -14.45 11.18
CA GLY A 112 4.47 -14.93 11.02
C GLY A 112 3.76 -15.69 12.16
N CYS A 113 4.49 -16.21 13.15
CA CYS A 113 4.06 -17.13 14.21
C CYS A 113 3.13 -16.59 15.32
N GLY A 114 2.46 -15.45 15.18
CA GLY A 114 1.45 -14.98 16.16
C GLY A 114 1.86 -14.87 17.65
N GLY A 115 3.14 -15.05 17.99
CA GLY A 115 3.65 -15.17 19.36
C GLY A 115 4.89 -14.32 19.61
N THR A 116 5.23 -14.15 20.90
CA THR A 116 6.47 -13.48 21.34
C THR A 116 7.68 -14.30 20.90
N TYR A 117 8.32 -13.88 19.81
CA TYR A 117 9.61 -14.42 19.44
C TYR A 117 10.63 -14.09 20.50
N ARG A 118 11.32 -15.14 20.86
CA ARG A 118 12.38 -15.10 21.83
C ARG A 118 13.65 -15.30 21.00
N TRP A 119 14.25 -14.19 20.55
CA TRP A 119 15.61 -14.15 20.01
C TRP A 119 16.58 -14.55 21.11
N TYR A 120 16.71 -15.85 21.40
CA TYR A 120 17.68 -16.35 22.36
C TYR A 120 18.57 -17.34 21.61
N ARG A 121 19.85 -16.99 21.49
CA ARG A 121 20.99 -17.86 21.15
C ARG A 121 21.06 -18.40 19.71
N SER A 122 19.95 -18.65 19.03
CA SER A 122 19.91 -19.13 17.63
C SER A 122 18.56 -18.84 16.97
N PHE A 123 18.52 -18.69 15.65
CA PHE A 123 17.25 -18.59 14.91
C PHE A 123 17.34 -19.24 13.53
N ALA A 124 16.96 -20.52 13.43
CA ALA A 124 16.74 -21.23 12.17
C ALA A 124 15.24 -21.23 11.89
N TRP A 125 14.82 -20.58 10.82
CA TRP A 125 13.41 -20.30 10.54
C TRP A 125 12.93 -20.90 9.22
N MET A 126 13.87 -21.11 8.30
CA MET A 126 13.73 -22.01 7.18
C MET A 126 14.27 -23.38 7.57
N ARG A 127 13.63 -24.45 7.08
CA ARG A 127 14.16 -25.81 7.24
C ARG A 127 15.53 -25.91 6.57
N PRO A 128 16.59 -26.42 7.24
CA PRO A 128 17.88 -26.64 6.59
C PRO A 128 17.73 -27.51 5.33
N GLY A 129 18.39 -27.12 4.24
CA GLY A 129 18.27 -27.73 2.92
C GLY A 129 17.07 -27.26 2.10
N ALA A 130 16.11 -26.53 2.68
CA ALA A 130 14.95 -26.04 1.93
C ALA A 130 15.33 -24.82 1.06
N PRO A 131 14.94 -24.81 -0.23
CA PRO A 131 15.04 -23.62 -1.07
C PRO A 131 13.92 -22.62 -0.73
N GLY A 132 14.20 -21.33 -0.91
CA GLY A 132 13.22 -20.26 -0.75
C GLY A 132 13.58 -19.01 -1.54
N ALA A 133 12.56 -18.26 -1.96
CA ALA A 133 12.70 -16.88 -2.41
C ALA A 133 12.48 -15.95 -1.23
N VAL A 134 13.44 -15.06 -0.98
CA VAL A 134 13.44 -14.20 0.19
C VAL A 134 13.52 -12.75 -0.26
N VAL A 135 12.53 -11.95 0.11
CA VAL A 135 12.53 -10.50 -0.12
C VAL A 135 12.94 -9.80 1.17
N GLY A 136 13.91 -8.92 1.09
CA GLY A 136 14.37 -8.18 2.27
C GLY A 136 15.22 -6.98 1.92
N ARG A 137 15.71 -6.31 2.96
CA ARG A 137 16.57 -5.14 2.84
C ARG A 137 18.02 -5.54 3.11
N LEU A 138 18.89 -5.31 2.15
CA LEU A 138 20.33 -5.49 2.32
C LEU A 138 20.88 -4.46 3.31
N ARG A 139 21.64 -4.94 4.30
CA ARG A 139 22.39 -4.08 5.21
C ARG A 139 23.55 -3.41 4.50
N ARG A 140 24.04 -2.30 5.07
CA ARG A 140 25.24 -1.68 4.54
C ARG A 140 26.45 -2.61 4.75
N PRO A 141 27.48 -2.55 3.90
CA PRO A 141 28.65 -3.43 4.03
C PRO A 141 29.29 -3.42 5.42
N GLU A 142 29.33 -2.27 6.10
CA GLU A 142 29.84 -2.14 7.47
C GLU A 142 29.02 -2.90 8.53
N ASP A 143 27.77 -3.24 8.21
CA ASP A 143 26.83 -3.97 9.07
C ASP A 143 26.70 -5.46 8.68
N TRP A 144 27.53 -5.93 7.75
CA TRP A 144 27.56 -7.33 7.33
C TRP A 144 28.21 -8.21 8.40
N VAL A 145 27.58 -9.35 8.70
CA VAL A 145 28.07 -10.28 9.73
C VAL A 145 29.32 -10.99 9.21
N GLY A 146 30.49 -10.62 9.75
CA GLY A 146 31.77 -11.22 9.34
C GLY A 146 32.09 -11.02 7.85
N GLY A 147 31.63 -9.90 7.26
CA GLY A 147 31.78 -9.63 5.82
C GLY A 147 30.81 -10.41 4.93
N VAL A 148 29.84 -11.14 5.50
CA VAL A 148 28.80 -11.85 4.74
C VAL A 148 27.59 -10.94 4.51
N PRO A 149 27.12 -10.78 3.26
CA PRO A 149 25.90 -10.03 2.95
C PRO A 149 24.76 -10.40 3.90
N THR A 150 24.22 -9.40 4.59
CA THR A 150 23.20 -9.60 5.61
C THR A 150 21.92 -8.92 5.17
N VAL A 151 20.82 -9.69 5.12
CA VAL A 151 19.52 -9.26 4.61
C VAL A 151 18.52 -9.26 5.76
N ASP A 152 17.97 -8.09 6.07
CA ASP A 152 16.85 -7.94 6.99
C ASP A 152 15.56 -8.35 6.29
N VAL A 153 15.07 -9.54 6.63
CA VAL A 153 13.87 -10.11 6.04
C VAL A 153 12.66 -9.60 6.80
N LEU A 154 12.00 -8.60 6.20
CA LEU A 154 10.82 -7.99 6.80
C LEU A 154 9.61 -8.92 6.72
N ARG A 155 9.51 -9.76 5.69
CA ARG A 155 8.49 -10.80 5.55
C ARG A 155 9.04 -11.99 4.76
N PRO A 156 9.02 -13.21 5.31
CA PRO A 156 9.28 -14.40 4.51
C PRO A 156 8.10 -14.66 3.57
N ASP A 157 8.30 -14.51 2.26
CA ASP A 157 7.45 -15.20 1.29
C ASP A 157 7.99 -16.62 1.10
N LEU A 158 7.99 -17.39 2.19
CA LEU A 158 8.40 -18.78 2.12
C LEU A 158 7.30 -19.54 1.38
N VAL A 159 7.68 -20.12 0.23
CA VAL A 159 6.92 -21.22 -0.36
C VAL A 159 6.76 -22.24 0.74
N LYS A 160 5.53 -22.39 1.23
CA LYS A 160 5.19 -23.51 2.08
C LYS A 160 5.59 -24.77 1.32
N GLU A 161 6.31 -25.67 1.96
CA GLU A 161 6.40 -27.04 1.47
C GLU A 161 4.98 -27.62 1.50
N SER A 162 4.25 -27.42 0.40
CA SER A 162 3.00 -28.10 0.02
C SER A 162 2.01 -28.40 1.16
N GLY A 163 1.52 -27.37 1.86
CA GLY A 163 0.37 -27.58 2.74
C GLY A 163 -0.71 -26.56 2.43
N GLU A 164 -1.96 -27.02 2.36
CA GLU A 164 -3.12 -26.16 2.16
C GLU A 164 -3.14 -25.06 3.25
N LEU A 165 -3.24 -23.80 2.84
CA LEU A 165 -3.68 -22.75 3.75
C LEU A 165 -5.19 -22.96 3.99
N PRO A 166 -5.70 -22.69 5.20
CA PRO A 166 -7.13 -22.77 5.45
C PRO A 166 -7.90 -21.90 4.43
N GLY A 167 -8.75 -22.56 3.64
CA GLY A 167 -9.63 -21.93 2.65
C GLY A 167 -9.00 -21.73 1.26
N ALA A 168 -9.11 -22.72 0.37
CA ALA A 168 -9.03 -22.63 -1.10
C ALA A 168 -7.90 -21.77 -1.75
N VAL A 169 -6.87 -21.38 -1.01
CA VAL A 169 -5.77 -20.56 -1.52
C VAL A 169 -4.82 -21.47 -2.30
N ARG A 170 -4.84 -21.36 -3.63
CA ARG A 170 -3.88 -22.04 -4.51
C ARG A 170 -2.49 -21.41 -4.35
N TRP A 171 -1.53 -22.21 -3.89
CA TRP A 171 -0.11 -21.91 -3.87
C TRP A 171 0.64 -23.04 -4.60
N THR A 172 0.97 -22.80 -5.86
CA THR A 172 1.67 -23.73 -6.77
C THR A 172 3.01 -23.21 -7.25
N SER A 173 3.34 -21.93 -7.03
CA SER A 173 4.64 -21.38 -7.41
C SER A 173 5.80 -22.03 -6.65
N THR A 174 6.85 -22.34 -7.38
CA THR A 174 8.16 -22.74 -6.86
C THR A 174 8.95 -21.54 -6.35
N PRO A 175 9.97 -21.74 -5.50
CA PRO A 175 10.87 -20.66 -5.09
C PRO A 175 11.53 -19.93 -6.26
N GLY A 176 11.88 -20.65 -7.33
CA GLY A 176 12.47 -20.04 -8.53
C GLY A 176 11.50 -19.10 -9.23
N GLU A 177 10.24 -19.52 -9.40
CA GLU A 177 9.21 -18.69 -10.02
C GLU A 177 8.87 -17.45 -9.18
N LEU A 178 8.80 -17.59 -7.85
CA LEU A 178 8.63 -16.43 -6.96
C LEU A 178 9.81 -15.46 -7.07
N PHE A 179 11.05 -15.98 -7.12
CA PHE A 179 12.22 -15.14 -7.31
C PHE A 179 12.14 -14.33 -8.60
N GLU A 180 11.80 -14.97 -9.72
CA GLU A 180 11.66 -14.29 -11.01
C GLU A 180 10.59 -13.21 -10.96
N PHE A 181 9.42 -13.51 -10.37
CA PHE A 181 8.35 -12.53 -10.22
C PHE A 181 8.78 -11.33 -9.35
N TYR A 182 9.33 -11.56 -8.16
CA TYR A 182 9.74 -10.48 -7.25
C TYR A 182 10.88 -9.62 -7.83
N ALA A 183 11.75 -10.21 -8.66
CA ALA A 183 12.79 -9.48 -9.37
C ALA A 183 12.22 -8.45 -10.36
N THR A 184 10.97 -8.60 -10.81
CA THR A 184 10.29 -7.63 -11.69
C THR A 184 9.61 -6.47 -10.95
N ILE A 185 9.45 -6.57 -9.63
CA ILE A 185 8.73 -5.55 -8.86
C ILE A 185 9.57 -4.25 -8.81
N PRO A 186 8.96 -3.08 -9.11
CA PRO A 186 9.67 -1.81 -9.03
C PRO A 186 9.85 -1.30 -7.59
N THR A 187 10.76 -0.35 -7.41
CA THR A 187 10.86 0.45 -6.17
C THR A 187 9.71 1.43 -6.05
N ALA A 188 9.39 1.84 -4.82
CA ALA A 188 8.41 2.89 -4.53
C ALA A 188 8.76 4.20 -5.26
N GLY A 189 10.02 4.64 -5.21
CA GLY A 189 10.44 5.86 -5.92
C GLY A 189 10.29 5.78 -7.44
N ARG A 190 10.53 4.62 -8.05
CA ARG A 190 10.26 4.40 -9.49
C ARG A 190 8.76 4.44 -9.80
N LEU A 191 7.92 3.80 -8.98
CA LEU A 191 6.46 3.88 -9.13
C LEU A 191 5.92 5.30 -8.97
N GLU A 192 6.50 6.10 -8.07
CA GLU A 192 6.10 7.50 -7.91
C GLU A 192 6.49 8.35 -9.13
N ALA A 193 7.66 8.11 -9.71
CA ALA A 193 8.18 8.86 -10.85
C ALA A 193 7.52 8.48 -12.18
N ASP A 194 7.32 7.19 -12.44
CA ASP A 194 6.69 6.64 -13.64
C ASP A 194 5.84 5.42 -13.27
N PRO A 195 4.59 5.62 -12.83
CA PRO A 195 3.76 4.55 -12.30
C PRO A 195 3.52 3.42 -13.31
N TRP A 196 3.24 3.77 -14.57
CA TRP A 196 2.83 2.80 -15.57
C TRP A 196 3.98 2.20 -16.36
N GLY A 197 5.07 2.93 -16.61
CA GLY A 197 6.27 2.36 -17.20
C GLY A 197 7.00 1.43 -16.23
N SER A 198 7.02 1.76 -14.93
CA SER A 198 7.69 0.95 -13.91
C SER A 198 7.07 -0.44 -13.68
N VAL A 199 5.80 -0.65 -14.03
CA VAL A 199 5.12 -1.95 -13.87
C VAL A 199 5.18 -2.83 -15.12
N GLN A 200 5.80 -2.37 -16.23
CA GLN A 200 5.79 -3.13 -17.49
C GLN A 200 6.52 -4.47 -17.39
N ALA A 201 7.66 -4.53 -16.70
CA ALA A 201 8.40 -5.77 -16.51
C ALA A 201 7.56 -6.83 -15.77
N MET A 202 6.87 -6.44 -14.70
CA MET A 202 5.96 -7.30 -13.96
C MET A 202 4.77 -7.76 -14.82
N ARG A 203 4.18 -6.86 -15.61
CA ARG A 203 3.07 -7.20 -16.53
C ARG A 203 3.52 -8.20 -17.60
N ALA A 204 4.68 -7.97 -18.22
CA ALA A 204 5.25 -8.89 -19.21
C ALA A 204 5.49 -10.28 -18.61
N TRP A 205 6.00 -10.35 -17.37
CA TRP A 205 6.18 -11.61 -16.67
C TRP A 205 4.84 -12.32 -16.42
N LEU A 206 3.80 -11.62 -15.97
CA LEU A 206 2.47 -12.21 -15.74
C LEU A 206 1.82 -12.73 -17.03
N VAL A 207 2.03 -12.05 -18.15
CA VAL A 207 1.57 -12.50 -19.47
C VAL A 207 2.30 -13.77 -19.91
N ALA A 208 3.62 -13.84 -19.66
CA ALA A 208 4.42 -15.02 -19.97
C ALA A 208 4.15 -16.22 -19.05
N ASN A 209 3.51 -16.01 -17.88
CA ASN A 209 3.26 -17.03 -16.86
C ASN A 209 1.78 -17.09 -16.45
N PRO A 210 0.86 -17.45 -17.37
CA PRO A 210 -0.58 -17.33 -17.16
C PRO A 210 -1.15 -18.25 -16.07
N ASP A 211 -0.48 -19.36 -15.75
CA ASP A 211 -0.88 -20.26 -14.67
C ASP A 211 -0.52 -19.71 -13.29
N LEU A 212 0.59 -18.97 -13.19
CA LEU A 212 1.10 -18.41 -11.95
C LEU A 212 0.43 -17.09 -11.57
N ARG A 213 -0.19 -16.37 -12.51
CA ARG A 213 -0.88 -15.09 -12.21
C ARG A 213 -2.03 -15.23 -11.20
N ARG A 214 -2.62 -16.44 -11.09
CA ARG A 214 -3.70 -16.75 -10.14
C ARG A 214 -3.16 -17.29 -8.82
N ASP A 215 -1.87 -17.57 -8.77
CA ASP A 215 -1.21 -18.08 -7.58
C ASP A 215 -1.20 -17.02 -6.49
N PHE A 216 -1.51 -17.41 -5.27
CA PHE A 216 -1.80 -16.48 -4.19
C PHE A 216 -0.76 -15.38 -3.95
N PRO A 217 0.53 -15.70 -3.70
CA PRO A 217 1.51 -14.64 -3.44
C PRO A 217 1.66 -13.70 -4.64
N ILE A 218 1.67 -14.25 -5.86
CA ILE A 218 1.86 -13.49 -7.11
C ILE A 218 0.65 -12.59 -7.37
N ARG A 219 -0.57 -13.11 -7.30
CA ARG A 219 -1.82 -12.35 -7.53
C ARG A 219 -1.91 -11.18 -6.56
N TYR A 220 -1.64 -11.41 -5.29
CA TYR A 220 -1.74 -10.37 -4.26
C TYR A 220 -0.65 -9.31 -4.42
N ALA A 221 0.59 -9.70 -4.74
CA ALA A 221 1.63 -8.74 -5.05
C ALA A 221 1.34 -7.93 -6.30
N ALA A 222 0.96 -8.58 -7.40
CA ALA A 222 0.60 -7.90 -8.63
C ALA A 222 -0.53 -6.88 -8.37
N ARG A 223 -1.56 -7.26 -7.60
CA ARG A 223 -2.64 -6.34 -7.19
C ARG A 223 -2.10 -5.16 -6.38
N GLY A 224 -1.29 -5.40 -5.36
CA GLY A 224 -0.72 -4.35 -4.51
C GLY A 224 0.16 -3.37 -5.28
N ILE A 225 1.02 -3.87 -6.16
CA ILE A 225 1.87 -3.05 -7.05
C ILE A 225 1.02 -2.24 -8.01
N HIS A 226 0.03 -2.86 -8.65
CA HIS A 226 -0.85 -2.17 -9.59
C HIS A 226 -1.68 -1.09 -8.92
N SER A 227 -2.27 -1.39 -7.75
CA SER A 227 -2.99 -0.41 -6.93
C SER A 227 -2.08 0.76 -6.55
N THR A 228 -0.83 0.48 -6.16
CA THR A 228 0.16 1.52 -5.84
C THR A 228 0.46 2.39 -7.07
N ALA A 229 0.65 1.79 -8.24
CA ALA A 229 0.86 2.52 -9.50
C ALA A 229 -0.36 3.39 -9.85
N ALA A 230 -1.58 2.86 -9.74
CA ALA A 230 -2.81 3.61 -9.96
C ALA A 230 -2.89 4.81 -9.02
N HIS A 231 -2.65 4.60 -7.71
CA HIS A 231 -2.61 5.68 -6.71
C HIS A 231 -1.56 6.74 -7.02
N ALA A 232 -0.34 6.33 -7.38
CA ALA A 232 0.72 7.26 -7.76
C ALA A 232 0.32 8.08 -8.99
N SER A 233 -0.28 7.44 -10.00
CA SER A 233 -0.69 8.12 -11.24
C SER A 233 -1.73 9.22 -11.02
N VAL A 234 -2.75 8.98 -10.19
CA VAL A 234 -3.80 9.98 -9.91
C VAL A 234 -3.33 11.05 -8.93
N ARG A 235 -2.30 10.77 -8.12
CA ARG A 235 -1.68 11.73 -7.19
C ARG A 235 -0.66 12.65 -7.86
N ALA A 236 -0.11 12.25 -9.01
CA ALA A 236 0.93 13.00 -9.71
C ALA A 236 0.47 14.37 -10.21
N ALA A 237 -0.85 14.57 -10.40
CA ALA A 237 -1.43 15.83 -10.84
C ALA A 237 -2.43 16.39 -9.81
N PRO A 238 -2.54 17.72 -9.68
CA PRO A 238 -3.66 18.34 -9.00
C PRO A 238 -4.98 17.92 -9.65
N SER A 239 -6.01 17.67 -8.82
CA SER A 239 -7.34 17.41 -9.35
C SER A 239 -7.92 18.70 -9.94
N PRO A 240 -8.55 18.64 -11.12
CA PRO A 240 -9.27 19.78 -11.68
C PRO A 240 -10.56 20.10 -10.89
N LEU A 241 -10.99 19.19 -10.00
CA LEU A 241 -12.11 19.36 -9.08
C LEU A 241 -11.65 19.73 -7.66
N ALA A 242 -10.39 20.18 -7.52
CA ALA A 242 -9.94 20.81 -6.29
C ALA A 242 -10.64 22.17 -6.14
N GLY A 243 -11.34 22.38 -5.01
CA GLY A 243 -11.99 23.65 -4.74
C GLY A 243 -12.67 23.74 -3.38
N THR A 244 -13.18 24.93 -3.09
CA THR A 244 -14.25 25.11 -2.11
C THR A 244 -15.58 25.20 -2.87
N TYR A 245 -16.54 24.41 -2.44
CA TYR A 245 -17.86 24.27 -3.04
C TYR A 245 -18.91 24.78 -2.06
N ARG A 246 -19.96 25.38 -2.59
CA ARG A 246 -21.21 25.62 -1.88
C ARG A 246 -22.25 24.65 -2.43
N PHE A 247 -22.73 23.76 -1.57
CA PHE A 247 -23.76 22.79 -1.88
C PHE A 247 -25.09 23.19 -1.24
N GLU A 248 -26.16 23.07 -2.02
CA GLU A 248 -27.55 23.13 -1.59
C GLU A 248 -28.06 21.69 -1.53
N VAL A 249 -28.49 21.26 -0.34
CA VAL A 249 -29.04 19.93 -0.07
C VAL A 249 -30.50 20.09 0.32
N SER A 250 -31.39 19.54 -0.48
CA SER A 250 -32.84 19.67 -0.28
C SER A 250 -33.51 18.31 -0.45
N ARG A 251 -34.56 18.06 0.32
CA ARG A 251 -35.44 16.91 0.12
C ARG A 251 -36.76 17.35 -0.51
N THR A 252 -37.45 16.46 -1.23
CA THR A 252 -38.76 16.74 -1.83
C THR A 252 -39.73 17.34 -0.80
N GLY A 253 -40.26 18.54 -1.07
CA GLY A 253 -41.19 19.25 -0.18
C GLY A 253 -40.59 19.80 1.13
N GLY A 254 -39.28 19.64 1.35
CA GLY A 254 -38.59 20.05 2.57
C GLY A 254 -37.80 21.35 2.43
N ARG A 255 -37.07 21.68 3.50
CA ARG A 255 -36.15 22.82 3.55
C ARG A 255 -34.88 22.53 2.74
N THR A 256 -34.34 23.57 2.09
CA THR A 256 -32.99 23.54 1.52
C THR A 256 -31.97 23.96 2.57
N HIS A 257 -30.91 23.17 2.70
CA HIS A 257 -29.76 23.45 3.54
C HIS A 257 -28.56 23.83 2.69
N THR A 258 -27.75 24.77 3.18
CA THR A 258 -26.48 25.11 2.55
C THR A 258 -25.33 24.54 3.37
N ILE A 259 -24.45 23.80 2.71
CA ILE A 259 -23.17 23.38 3.26
C ILE A 259 -22.04 23.85 2.36
N TYR A 260 -20.86 23.97 2.95
CA TYR A 260 -19.63 24.29 2.26
C TYR A 260 -18.70 23.11 2.38
N VAL A 261 -18.04 22.77 1.28
CA VAL A 261 -17.17 21.59 1.21
C VAL A 261 -15.85 21.99 0.57
N ARG A 262 -14.73 21.61 1.19
CA ARG A 262 -13.39 21.84 0.64
C ARG A 262 -12.75 20.51 0.29
N THR A 263 -12.40 20.32 -0.97
CA THR A 263 -11.70 19.13 -1.43
C THR A 263 -10.18 19.29 -1.29
N GLY A 264 -9.49 18.15 -1.18
CA GLY A 264 -8.04 18.08 -1.25
C GLY A 264 -7.53 18.43 -2.64
N ARG A 265 -6.33 19.01 -2.72
CA ARG A 265 -5.71 19.41 -3.99
C ARG A 265 -5.37 18.22 -4.89
N THR A 266 -4.94 17.11 -4.28
CA THR A 266 -4.53 15.89 -4.98
C THR A 266 -5.46 14.75 -4.62
N ALA A 267 -5.62 13.78 -5.52
CA ALA A 267 -6.32 12.55 -5.23
C ALA A 267 -5.77 11.88 -3.96
N ARG A 268 -6.65 11.37 -3.12
CA ARG A 268 -6.31 10.46 -2.02
C ARG A 268 -6.03 9.07 -2.57
N GLY A 269 -6.81 8.59 -3.52
CA GLY A 269 -6.65 7.27 -4.12
C GLY A 269 -7.19 7.20 -5.53
N ALA A 270 -6.99 6.08 -6.19
CA ALA A 270 -7.56 5.76 -7.49
C ALA A 270 -8.83 4.95 -7.22
N LEU A 271 -9.90 5.21 -7.96
CA LEU A 271 -11.03 4.27 -8.00
C LEU A 271 -10.57 3.05 -8.79
N TRP A 272 -10.89 1.87 -8.29
CA TRP A 272 -10.48 0.63 -8.94
C TRP A 272 -11.60 -0.38 -8.90
N ASP A 273 -11.79 -1.07 -10.01
CA ASP A 273 -12.70 -2.19 -10.07
C ASP A 273 -12.01 -3.40 -9.41
N ASP A 274 -12.65 -3.96 -8.38
CA ASP A 274 -12.09 -5.10 -7.64
C ASP A 274 -12.05 -6.39 -8.48
N ASP A 275 -12.42 -6.31 -9.78
CA ASP A 275 -12.22 -7.36 -10.76
C ASP A 275 -10.72 -7.66 -11.02
N THR A 276 -10.23 -8.47 -10.09
CA THR A 276 -8.90 -9.07 -10.04
C THR A 276 -8.75 -10.25 -11.00
N THR A 277 -9.73 -10.53 -11.85
CA THR A 277 -9.67 -11.62 -12.85
C THR A 277 -9.19 -11.15 -14.22
N ALA A 278 -9.20 -9.83 -14.47
CA ALA A 278 -8.68 -9.25 -15.70
C ALA A 278 -7.21 -9.66 -15.91
N ALA A 279 -6.92 -10.22 -17.08
CA ALA A 279 -5.59 -10.76 -17.43
C ALA A 279 -4.49 -9.70 -17.35
N VAL A 280 -4.84 -8.45 -17.62
CA VAL A 280 -3.96 -7.30 -17.54
C VAL A 280 -4.80 -6.11 -17.06
N PRO A 281 -4.55 -5.56 -15.87
CA PRO A 281 -5.30 -4.42 -15.38
C PRO A 281 -5.11 -3.18 -16.31
N PRO A 282 -6.15 -2.32 -16.45
CA PRO A 282 -6.11 -1.19 -17.37
C PRO A 282 -5.01 -0.20 -17.04
N ALA A 283 -4.48 0.44 -18.08
CA ALA A 283 -3.36 1.39 -17.99
C ALA A 283 -3.71 2.73 -17.33
N ALA A 284 -4.99 2.96 -16.98
CA ALA A 284 -5.42 4.14 -16.26
C ALA A 284 -6.51 3.74 -15.25
N ALA A 285 -6.50 4.38 -14.10
CA ALA A 285 -7.61 4.25 -13.16
C ALA A 285 -8.88 4.83 -13.78
N PRO A 286 -10.06 4.18 -13.65
CA PRO A 286 -11.33 4.72 -14.13
C PRO A 286 -11.73 6.00 -13.39
N GLY A 287 -11.09 6.31 -12.26
CA GLY A 287 -11.41 7.46 -11.42
C GLY A 287 -10.42 7.65 -10.28
N TYR A 288 -10.75 8.56 -9.37
CA TYR A 288 -9.98 8.84 -8.17
C TYR A 288 -10.88 9.29 -7.03
N THR A 289 -10.37 9.19 -5.80
CA THR A 289 -11.01 9.75 -4.61
C THR A 289 -10.32 11.04 -4.19
N LEU A 290 -11.06 12.04 -3.74
CA LEU A 290 -10.53 13.21 -3.03
C LEU A 290 -10.99 13.16 -1.57
N SER A 291 -10.10 13.53 -0.65
CA SER A 291 -10.52 13.86 0.70
C SER A 291 -11.31 15.17 0.66
N ALA A 292 -12.36 15.28 1.44
CA ALA A 292 -13.09 16.52 1.59
C ALA A 292 -13.47 16.79 3.04
N SER A 293 -13.69 18.07 3.34
CA SER A 293 -14.19 18.50 4.65
C SER A 293 -15.42 19.35 4.46
N ALA A 294 -16.48 19.06 5.21
CA ALA A 294 -17.78 19.72 5.08
C ALA A 294 -18.12 20.56 6.32
N ARG A 295 -18.74 21.73 6.14
CA ARG A 295 -19.15 22.65 7.21
C ARG A 295 -20.42 23.42 6.82
N ARG A 296 -21.20 23.87 7.81
CA ARG A 296 -22.33 24.79 7.55
C ARG A 296 -21.90 26.19 7.10
N ARG A 297 -20.66 26.60 7.41
CA ARG A 297 -20.11 27.92 7.08
C ARG A 297 -18.75 27.77 6.40
N SER A 298 -18.49 28.55 5.35
CA SER A 298 -17.22 28.52 4.63
C SER A 298 -16.02 28.88 5.51
N SER A 299 -16.21 29.81 6.45
CA SER A 299 -15.17 30.24 7.39
C SER A 299 -14.76 29.17 8.41
N ALA A 300 -15.59 28.15 8.61
CA ALA A 300 -15.31 27.04 9.51
C ALA A 300 -14.55 25.89 8.82
N LEU A 301 -14.36 25.95 7.50
CA LEU A 301 -13.61 24.94 6.77
C LEU A 301 -12.15 24.95 7.21
N PRO A 302 -11.52 23.77 7.37
CA PRO A 302 -10.11 23.72 7.71
C PRO A 302 -9.32 24.44 6.61
N SER A 303 -8.40 25.30 7.04
CA SER A 303 -7.43 25.91 6.14
C SER A 303 -6.64 24.81 5.41
N PRO A 304 -6.20 25.02 4.16
CA PRO A 304 -5.64 23.97 3.30
C PRO A 304 -4.21 23.51 3.68
N TRP A 305 -3.89 23.41 4.98
CA TRP A 305 -2.55 23.12 5.47
C TRP A 305 -2.09 21.72 5.02
N PRO A 306 -0.93 21.61 4.35
CA PRO A 306 -0.37 20.31 4.02
C PRO A 306 0.20 19.60 5.27
N GLY A 307 0.08 18.26 5.29
CA GLY A 307 0.99 17.41 6.07
C GLY A 307 0.58 17.00 7.49
N VAL A 308 1.56 17.04 8.40
CA VAL A 308 1.49 16.47 9.77
C VAL A 308 0.47 17.20 10.63
N LEU A 309 0.33 18.52 10.46
CA LEU A 309 -0.66 19.32 11.20
C LEU A 309 -2.10 18.92 10.85
N ALA A 310 -2.40 18.65 9.58
CA ALA A 310 -3.71 18.09 9.21
C ALA A 310 -3.93 16.71 9.86
N ARG A 311 -2.89 15.86 9.96
CA ARG A 311 -2.97 14.56 10.67
C ARG A 311 -3.12 14.71 12.18
N LEU A 312 -2.46 15.70 12.77
CA LEU A 312 -2.55 15.99 14.20
C LEU A 312 -3.92 16.56 14.55
N TRP A 313 -4.38 17.54 13.77
CA TRP A 313 -5.70 18.15 13.88
C TRP A 313 -6.81 17.10 13.78
N ARG A 314 -6.73 16.19 12.79
CA ARG A 314 -7.61 15.02 12.66
C ARG A 314 -7.64 14.12 13.90
N ARG A 315 -6.51 13.92 14.57
CA ARG A 315 -6.46 13.11 15.81
C ARG A 315 -7.01 13.85 17.02
N THR A 316 -6.89 15.17 17.06
CA THR A 316 -7.28 15.96 18.22
C THR A 316 -8.75 16.38 18.21
N THR A 317 -9.35 16.56 17.03
CA THR A 317 -10.77 16.97 16.98
C THR A 317 -11.72 15.80 17.12
N GLY A 318 -11.31 14.57 16.77
CA GLY A 318 -12.16 13.37 16.91
C GLY A 318 -13.47 13.43 16.10
N GLU A 319 -13.67 14.46 15.28
CA GLU A 319 -14.92 14.79 14.61
C GLU A 319 -14.88 14.33 13.15
N GLY A 320 -15.83 13.45 12.81
CA GLY A 320 -15.99 12.77 11.53
C GLY A 320 -16.54 13.64 10.41
N ASP A 321 -15.96 14.81 10.17
CA ASP A 321 -16.35 15.69 9.06
C ASP A 321 -15.59 15.39 7.75
N GLU A 322 -14.86 14.28 7.70
CA GLU A 322 -14.21 13.83 6.47
C GLU A 322 -15.26 13.17 5.58
N ALA A 323 -15.48 13.77 4.42
CA ALA A 323 -16.21 13.15 3.32
C ALA A 323 -15.19 12.66 2.28
N GLU A 324 -15.54 11.61 1.55
CA GLU A 324 -14.81 11.22 0.35
C GLU A 324 -15.61 11.64 -0.89
N PHE A 325 -14.90 12.19 -1.87
CA PHE A 325 -15.43 12.48 -3.20
C PHE A 325 -14.89 11.43 -4.14
N GLU A 326 -15.75 10.53 -4.59
CA GLU A 326 -15.41 9.60 -5.65
C GLU A 326 -15.67 10.26 -7.00
N VAL A 327 -14.69 10.24 -7.89
CA VAL A 327 -14.77 10.89 -9.21
C VAL A 327 -14.33 9.89 -10.26
N GLN A 328 -15.24 9.49 -11.14
CA GLN A 328 -14.93 8.80 -12.38
C GLN A 328 -14.38 9.80 -13.41
N LEU A 329 -13.31 9.42 -14.10
CA LEU A 329 -12.70 10.24 -15.14
C LEU A 329 -13.70 10.45 -16.29
N PRO A 330 -13.64 11.62 -16.96
CA PRO A 330 -14.62 11.98 -17.97
C PRO A 330 -14.44 11.09 -19.19
N GLU A 331 -15.53 10.48 -19.66
CA GLU A 331 -15.50 9.65 -20.87
C GLU A 331 -15.28 10.52 -22.13
N THR A 332 -15.74 11.78 -22.12
CA THR A 332 -15.69 12.67 -23.29
C THR A 332 -15.55 14.16 -22.93
N ARG A 333 -14.96 14.94 -23.83
CA ARG A 333 -14.99 16.40 -23.82
C ARG A 333 -16.15 16.84 -24.71
N ALA A 334 -17.03 17.70 -24.20
CA ALA A 334 -18.14 18.23 -24.98
C ALA A 334 -17.66 19.27 -26.02
N ALA A 335 -18.50 19.57 -27.00
CA ALA A 335 -18.18 20.50 -28.10
C ALA A 335 -17.91 21.94 -27.62
N ASP A 336 -18.52 22.33 -26.50
CA ASP A 336 -18.28 23.61 -25.83
C ASP A 336 -16.96 23.65 -25.03
N GLY A 337 -16.17 22.57 -25.08
CA GLY A 337 -14.92 22.41 -24.35
C GLY A 337 -15.08 21.97 -22.90
N SER A 338 -16.30 21.85 -22.38
CA SER A 338 -16.57 21.37 -21.02
C SER A 338 -16.19 19.89 -20.86
N ARG A 339 -15.88 19.51 -19.62
CA ARG A 339 -15.57 18.13 -19.22
C ARG A 339 -16.62 17.66 -18.23
N ARG A 340 -17.26 16.54 -18.55
CA ARG A 340 -18.29 15.94 -17.69
C ARG A 340 -17.73 14.75 -16.96
N PHE A 341 -17.73 14.85 -15.63
CA PHE A 341 -17.34 13.78 -14.75
C PHE A 341 -18.59 13.18 -14.13
N ARG A 342 -18.40 11.97 -13.66
CA ARG A 342 -19.36 11.19 -12.90
C ARG A 342 -18.78 11.03 -11.51
N GLY A 343 -19.56 11.19 -10.45
CA GLY A 343 -19.00 11.06 -9.12
C GLY A 343 -20.03 10.80 -8.04
N HIS A 344 -19.56 10.73 -6.80
CA HIS A 344 -20.40 10.62 -5.62
C HIS A 344 -19.73 11.39 -4.48
N LEU A 345 -20.56 12.10 -3.72
CA LEU A 345 -20.14 12.75 -2.49
C LEU A 345 -20.65 11.94 -1.30
N GLU A 346 -19.74 11.29 -0.57
CA GLU A 346 -20.10 10.51 0.62
C GLU A 346 -20.60 11.45 1.73
N LEU A 347 -21.92 11.64 1.80
CA LEU A 347 -22.55 12.53 2.78
C LEU A 347 -22.91 11.84 4.10
N VAL A 348 -22.90 10.52 4.20
CA VAL A 348 -23.43 9.82 5.40
C VAL A 348 -22.73 10.25 6.68
N ASN A 349 -21.39 10.31 6.68
CA ASN A 349 -20.64 10.76 7.86
C ASN A 349 -20.88 12.24 8.16
N VAL A 350 -21.14 13.03 7.12
CA VAL A 350 -21.39 14.48 7.20
C VAL A 350 -22.81 14.78 7.70
N THR A 351 -23.80 13.98 7.34
CA THR A 351 -25.22 14.31 7.54
C THR A 351 -25.66 14.21 8.97
N HIS A 352 -25.13 13.24 9.71
CA HIS A 352 -25.37 13.12 11.15
C HIS A 352 -24.99 14.39 11.92
N GLN A 353 -23.94 15.08 11.49
CA GLN A 353 -23.40 16.26 12.16
C GLN A 353 -23.99 17.56 11.58
N LEU A 354 -23.98 17.69 10.25
CA LEU A 354 -24.38 18.93 9.59
C LEU A 354 -25.88 19.12 9.47
N PHE A 355 -26.71 18.09 9.66
CA PHE A 355 -28.18 18.19 9.59
C PHE A 355 -28.85 17.74 10.89
N ALA A 356 -28.20 17.95 12.04
CA ALA A 356 -28.75 17.58 13.34
C ALA A 356 -30.11 18.24 13.64
N ASP A 357 -30.42 19.38 13.00
CA ASP A 357 -31.69 20.11 13.09
C ASP A 357 -32.74 19.71 12.03
N ASP A 358 -32.44 18.74 11.15
CA ASP A 358 -33.38 18.16 10.17
C ASP A 358 -33.34 16.63 10.27
N PRO A 359 -34.03 16.04 11.27
CA PRO A 359 -34.00 14.60 11.51
C PRO A 359 -34.57 13.80 10.33
N GLU A 360 -35.51 14.36 9.58
CA GLU A 360 -36.15 13.70 8.44
C GLU A 360 -35.19 13.63 7.24
N LEU A 361 -34.44 14.71 6.94
CA LEU A 361 -33.37 14.64 5.94
C LEU A 361 -32.31 13.59 6.30
N ARG A 362 -31.94 13.51 7.59
CA ARG A 362 -31.00 12.49 8.07
C ARG A 362 -31.53 11.07 7.87
N GLU A 363 -32.79 10.83 8.20
CA GLU A 363 -33.45 9.55 8.01
C GLU A 363 -33.47 9.15 6.54
N TRP A 364 -33.85 10.07 5.63
CA TRP A 364 -33.89 9.81 4.20
C TRP A 364 -32.52 9.44 3.62
N ILE A 365 -31.47 10.15 4.04
CA ILE A 365 -30.09 9.85 3.59
C ILE A 365 -29.61 8.51 4.14
N HIS A 366 -29.95 8.18 5.39
CA HIS A 366 -29.61 6.89 5.99
C HIS A 366 -30.36 5.73 5.31
N GLU A 367 -31.66 5.88 5.06
CA GLU A 367 -32.48 4.89 4.34
C GLU A 367 -31.96 4.65 2.90
N TRP A 368 -31.58 5.73 2.21
CA TRP A 368 -30.93 5.63 0.91
C TRP A 368 -29.61 4.85 1.00
N PHE A 369 -28.77 5.16 2.00
CA PHE A 369 -27.48 4.52 2.19
C PHE A 369 -27.61 3.02 2.52
N GLU A 370 -28.49 2.64 3.44
CA GLU A 370 -28.72 1.22 3.81
C GLU A 370 -29.14 0.38 2.61
N ARG A 371 -30.03 0.92 1.77
CA ARG A 371 -30.45 0.25 0.53
C ARG A 371 -29.32 0.14 -0.49
N TRP A 372 -28.50 1.18 -0.59
CA TRP A 372 -27.33 1.16 -1.46
C TRP A 372 -26.30 0.14 -0.98
N PHE A 373 -25.97 0.14 0.31
CA PHE A 373 -25.00 -0.78 0.91
C PHE A 373 -25.46 -2.24 0.86
N GLY A 374 -26.77 -2.49 1.00
CA GLY A 374 -27.36 -3.82 0.79
C GLY A 374 -27.26 -4.31 -0.67
N ASN A 375 -27.08 -3.40 -1.62
CA ASN A 375 -27.05 -3.65 -3.06
C ASN A 375 -25.71 -3.23 -3.69
N MET A 376 -24.56 -3.58 -3.08
CA MET A 376 -23.20 -3.24 -3.57
C MET A 376 -22.90 -3.59 -5.04
N GLN A 377 -23.80 -4.26 -5.76
CA GLN A 377 -23.71 -4.55 -7.19
C GLN A 377 -24.43 -3.54 -8.11
N THR A 378 -25.19 -2.59 -7.56
CA THR A 378 -25.94 -1.60 -8.34
C THR A 378 -25.10 -0.34 -8.58
N LYS A 379 -25.18 0.21 -9.79
CA LYS A 379 -24.49 1.45 -10.21
C LYS A 379 -24.84 2.55 -9.20
N ASN A 380 -23.84 3.07 -8.49
CA ASN A 380 -23.97 4.22 -7.59
C ASN A 380 -24.85 5.30 -8.25
N PRO A 381 -25.74 6.01 -7.53
CA PRO A 381 -26.25 7.26 -8.08
C PRO A 381 -25.04 8.14 -8.37
N VAL A 382 -25.01 8.61 -9.61
CA VAL A 382 -23.85 9.29 -10.13
C VAL A 382 -24.20 10.76 -10.23
N ALA A 383 -23.56 11.57 -9.40
CA ALA A 383 -23.52 12.99 -9.59
C ALA A 383 -22.98 13.31 -11.00
N GLU A 384 -23.67 14.21 -11.70
CA GLU A 384 -23.12 14.85 -12.88
C GLU A 384 -22.31 16.05 -12.43
N ILE A 385 -21.04 16.09 -12.83
CA ILE A 385 -20.11 17.16 -12.50
C ILE A 385 -19.64 17.79 -13.80
N VAL A 386 -19.93 19.07 -14.02
CA VAL A 386 -19.56 19.78 -15.24
C VAL A 386 -18.46 20.78 -14.91
N LEU A 387 -17.26 20.55 -15.44
CA LEU A 387 -16.15 21.51 -15.43
C LEU A 387 -16.18 22.29 -16.74
N ARG A 388 -16.46 23.58 -16.63
CA ARG A 388 -16.49 24.52 -17.76
C ARG A 388 -15.09 25.00 -18.15
N PRO A 389 -14.87 25.50 -19.38
CA PRO A 389 -13.57 25.98 -19.83
C PRO A 389 -12.98 27.14 -19.01
N ASP A 390 -13.83 27.94 -18.38
CA ASP A 390 -13.46 29.05 -17.47
C ASP A 390 -13.10 28.56 -16.06
N GLY A 391 -13.16 27.24 -15.81
CA GLY A 391 -12.93 26.62 -14.52
C GLY A 391 -14.17 26.55 -13.63
N ALA A 392 -15.32 27.09 -14.00
CA ALA A 392 -16.51 26.90 -13.18
C ALA A 392 -16.84 25.40 -13.06
N VAL A 393 -17.21 24.94 -11.86
CA VAL A 393 -17.64 23.56 -11.62
C VAL A 393 -19.04 23.58 -11.08
N GLU A 394 -19.91 22.83 -11.74
CA GLU A 394 -21.30 22.59 -11.34
C GLU A 394 -21.47 21.11 -10.98
N TRP A 395 -22.26 20.84 -9.95
CA TRP A 395 -22.56 19.51 -9.46
C TRP A 395 -24.07 19.33 -9.33
N SER A 396 -24.59 18.20 -9.78
CA SER A 396 -25.97 17.82 -9.59
C SER A 396 -26.08 16.33 -9.29
N GLU A 397 -26.72 16.00 -8.17
CA GLU A 397 -26.94 14.62 -7.74
C GLU A 397 -28.35 14.49 -7.18
N VAL A 398 -29.01 13.37 -7.50
CA VAL A 398 -30.34 13.05 -7.01
C VAL A 398 -30.28 11.66 -6.39
N LEU A 399 -30.56 11.60 -5.08
CA LEU A 399 -30.64 10.38 -4.32
C LEU A 399 -32.11 9.99 -4.18
N GLU A 400 -32.56 9.04 -5.01
CA GLU A 400 -33.92 8.54 -4.96
C GLU A 400 -34.11 7.62 -3.74
N VAL A 401 -34.90 8.08 -2.77
CA VAL A 401 -35.24 7.34 -1.54
C VAL A 401 -36.56 6.60 -1.71
N ALA A 402 -37.51 7.12 -2.45
CA ALA A 402 -38.75 6.42 -2.82
C ALA A 402 -39.33 7.10 -4.07
N PRO A 403 -40.41 6.57 -4.70
CA PRO A 403 -41.00 7.18 -5.89
C PRO A 403 -41.35 8.67 -5.77
N ASP A 404 -41.64 9.14 -4.55
CA ASP A 404 -42.01 10.52 -4.21
C ASP A 404 -41.01 11.20 -3.24
N ARG A 405 -39.96 10.49 -2.81
CA ARG A 405 -38.96 10.96 -1.86
C ARG A 405 -37.58 10.97 -2.51
N ALA A 406 -37.03 12.16 -2.72
CA ALA A 406 -35.68 12.32 -3.22
C ALA A 406 -34.91 13.36 -2.42
N VAL A 407 -33.59 13.18 -2.31
CA VAL A 407 -32.67 14.21 -1.86
C VAL A 407 -31.92 14.72 -3.08
N THR A 408 -32.01 16.02 -3.35
CA THR A 408 -31.28 16.70 -4.42
C THR A 408 -30.12 17.47 -3.82
N ILE A 409 -28.95 17.31 -4.42
CA ILE A 409 -27.71 17.98 -4.06
C ILE A 409 -27.23 18.78 -5.27
N ARG A 410 -27.14 20.09 -5.14
CA ARG A 410 -26.63 20.99 -6.18
C ARG A 410 -25.43 21.75 -5.66
N GLY A 411 -24.33 21.74 -6.39
CA GLY A 411 -23.08 22.37 -5.96
C GLY A 411 -22.52 23.30 -7.00
N VAL A 412 -21.90 24.38 -6.53
CA VAL A 412 -21.05 25.25 -7.36
C VAL A 412 -19.70 25.47 -6.68
N ARG A 413 -18.62 25.48 -7.46
CA ARG A 413 -17.29 25.87 -6.97
C ARG A 413 -17.27 27.38 -6.75
N VAL A 414 -17.10 27.79 -5.49
CA VAL A 414 -17.07 29.21 -5.09
C VAL A 414 -15.64 29.75 -4.98
N SER A 415 -14.64 28.87 -4.86
CA SER A 415 -13.23 29.25 -4.96
C SER A 415 -12.40 28.05 -5.42
N GLU A 416 -11.28 28.32 -6.08
CA GLU A 416 -10.22 27.32 -6.21
C GLU A 416 -9.57 27.07 -4.84
N VAL A 417 -8.91 25.93 -4.67
CA VAL A 417 -7.98 25.77 -3.54
C VAL A 417 -6.79 26.68 -3.85
N ALA A 418 -6.68 27.80 -3.12
CA ALA A 418 -5.55 28.70 -3.26
C ALA A 418 -4.25 27.88 -3.20
N VAL A 419 -3.36 28.11 -4.16
CA VAL A 419 -1.99 27.62 -4.07
C VAL A 419 -1.35 28.40 -2.94
N GLU A 420 -1.45 27.90 -1.72
CA GLU A 420 -0.57 28.38 -0.66
C GLU A 420 0.84 28.03 -1.12
N THR A 421 1.57 29.05 -1.56
CA THR A 421 3.02 28.96 -1.69
C THR A 421 3.50 28.48 -0.32
N PRO A 422 4.17 27.32 -0.21
CA PRO A 422 4.68 26.89 1.07
C PRO A 422 5.48 28.07 1.64
N PRO A 423 5.30 28.44 2.92
CA PRO A 423 6.05 29.54 3.51
C PRO A 423 7.52 29.29 3.20
N SER A 424 8.19 30.28 2.58
CA SER A 424 9.62 30.21 2.31
C SER A 424 10.32 29.84 3.61
N ARG A 425 10.98 28.68 3.62
CA ARG A 425 11.69 28.17 4.80
C ARG A 425 12.82 29.08 5.21
#